data_AF-A0A3E1NMW0-F1
#
_entry.id   AF-A0A3E1NMW0-F1
#
_cell.length_a   1.000
_cell.length_b   1.000
_cell.length_c   1.000
_cell.angle_alpha   90.00
_cell.angle_beta   90.00
_cell.angle_gamma   90.00
#
_symmetry.space_group_name_H-M   'P 1'
#
loop_
_entity.id
_entity.type
_entity.pdbx_description
1 polymer ?
#
loop_
_entity_poly.entity_id
_entity_poly.type
_entity_poly.pdbx_seq_one_letter_code
_entity_poly.pdbx_strand_id
1 'polypeptide(L)'
;MIIFTKALLDYIRRKKNKSEPMYRLNMSEMIPYFEYRKKRLKSEMESPIMDVDLYRNILQEEVRLMWEAINNYALNLKKYDNRSQLYLQDVEYAIQHENLDLIGILIHARTVLQDLEAQNIDFPILNFLTDYFKKDLNKSQEASAKYLYESILDTAEYDFDEYIDLIQRLSKLDKPSSWYADFGNQIVKLVSRAPDNDNFLPVLNALREQLPDELKIRIDEMMEHGSK
;
A
#
# COMPACT_ATOMS: atom_id res chain seq x y z
N MET A 1 44.72 15.12 13.37
CA MET A 1 45.25 15.65 12.10
C MET A 1 44.78 14.72 10.98
N ILE A 2 43.69 15.06 10.30
CA ILE A 2 43.12 14.23 9.23
C ILE A 2 43.58 14.83 7.90
N ILE A 3 44.44 14.10 7.19
CA ILE A 3 44.90 14.45 5.85
C ILE A 3 43.75 14.09 4.89
N PHE A 4 42.94 15.08 4.55
CA PHE A 4 42.00 14.97 3.43
C PHE A 4 42.81 14.97 2.13
N THR A 5 42.75 13.87 1.38
CA THR A 5 43.42 13.76 0.09
C THR A 5 42.78 14.74 -0.90
N LYS A 6 43.62 15.46 -1.63
CA LYS A 6 43.25 16.40 -2.71
C LYS A 6 42.27 15.78 -3.73
N ALA A 7 42.30 14.46 -3.89
CA ALA A 7 41.37 13.68 -4.70
C ALA A 7 39.91 13.71 -4.18
N LEU A 8 39.68 13.70 -2.87
CA LEU A 8 38.32 13.79 -2.31
C LEU A 8 37.75 15.20 -2.49
N LEU A 9 38.60 16.22 -2.31
CA LEU A 9 38.22 17.61 -2.56
C LEU A 9 37.96 17.87 -4.05
N ASP A 10 38.76 17.29 -4.95
CA ASP A 10 38.53 17.39 -6.39
C ASP A 10 37.29 16.59 -6.85
N TYR A 11 36.97 15.47 -6.22
CA TYR A 11 35.70 14.74 -6.44
C TYR A 11 34.49 15.58 -6.04
N ILE A 12 34.51 16.16 -4.83
CA ILE A 12 33.45 17.06 -4.33
C ILE A 12 33.33 18.31 -5.22
N ARG A 13 34.45 18.85 -5.70
CA ARG A 13 34.49 20.04 -6.57
C ARG A 13 34.01 19.76 -7.99
N ARG A 14 34.27 18.56 -8.54
CA ARG A 14 33.76 18.12 -9.85
C ARG A 14 32.26 17.78 -9.81
N LYS A 15 31.75 17.25 -8.69
CA LYS A 15 30.31 17.01 -8.49
C LYS A 15 29.51 18.31 -8.31
N LYS A 16 30.17 19.42 -7.93
CA LYS A 16 29.54 20.75 -7.80
C LYS A 16 29.28 21.48 -9.12
N ASN A 17 29.72 20.95 -10.27
CA ASN A 17 29.63 21.64 -11.57
C ASN A 17 28.81 20.92 -12.65
N LYS A 18 27.93 19.99 -12.26
CA LYS A 18 26.72 19.71 -13.02
C LYS A 18 25.58 19.75 -12.03
N SER A 19 24.69 20.73 -12.17
CA SER A 19 23.38 20.69 -11.55
C SER A 19 22.61 19.55 -12.21
N GLU A 20 22.93 18.31 -11.85
CA GLU A 20 21.98 17.22 -12.00
C GLU A 20 20.72 17.71 -11.26
N PRO A 21 19.55 17.76 -11.93
CA PRO A 21 18.33 18.11 -11.25
C PRO A 21 18.18 17.14 -10.07
N MET A 22 18.26 17.66 -8.86
CA MET A 22 18.06 16.85 -7.66
C MET A 22 16.64 16.31 -7.73
N TYR A 23 16.49 15.00 -7.77
CA TYR A 23 15.18 14.37 -7.78
C TYR A 23 14.34 14.91 -6.62
N ARG A 24 13.09 15.26 -6.95
CA ARG A 24 12.07 15.59 -5.97
C ARG A 24 10.79 14.93 -6.42
N LEU A 25 10.14 14.22 -5.50
CA LEU A 25 8.79 13.71 -5.70
C LEU A 25 7.89 14.87 -6.15
N ASN A 26 7.40 14.79 -7.38
CA ASN A 26 6.61 15.86 -7.98
C ASN A 26 5.13 15.72 -7.58
N MET A 27 4.83 16.10 -6.34
CA MET A 27 3.46 16.05 -5.82
C MET A 27 2.48 16.91 -6.62
N SER A 28 2.96 17.97 -7.31
CA SER A 28 2.08 18.91 -8.03
C SER A 28 1.30 18.26 -9.17
N GLU A 29 1.88 17.28 -9.84
CA GLU A 29 1.23 16.52 -10.92
C GLU A 29 0.20 15.51 -10.39
N MET A 30 0.20 15.23 -9.09
CA MET A 30 -0.75 14.33 -8.42
C MET A 30 -1.89 15.09 -7.70
N ILE A 31 -1.73 16.41 -7.48
CA ILE A 31 -2.75 17.26 -6.83
C ILE A 31 -4.13 17.12 -7.47
N PRO A 32 -4.29 17.10 -8.81
CA PRO A 32 -5.61 16.95 -9.41
C PRO A 32 -6.35 15.69 -8.95
N TYR A 33 -5.64 14.56 -8.87
CA TYR A 33 -6.18 13.30 -8.35
C TYR A 33 -6.54 13.40 -6.86
N PHE A 34 -5.61 13.89 -6.02
CA PHE A 34 -5.83 14.00 -4.58
C PHE A 34 -7.03 14.91 -4.25
N GLU A 35 -7.14 16.06 -4.90
CA GLU A 35 -8.25 16.99 -4.70
C GLU A 35 -9.57 16.43 -5.23
N TYR A 36 -9.56 15.71 -6.35
CA TYR A 36 -10.75 15.06 -6.88
C TYR A 36 -11.27 13.99 -5.91
N ARG A 37 -10.39 13.11 -5.43
CA ARG A 37 -10.75 12.04 -4.49
C ARG A 37 -11.28 12.61 -3.18
N LYS A 38 -10.62 13.63 -2.63
CA LYS A 38 -11.08 14.34 -1.43
C LYS A 38 -12.49 14.94 -1.61
N LYS A 39 -12.75 15.57 -2.76
CA LYS A 39 -14.08 16.13 -3.08
C LYS A 39 -15.14 15.05 -3.22
N ARG A 40 -14.84 13.95 -3.93
CA ARG A 40 -15.76 12.81 -4.07
C ARG A 40 -16.16 12.25 -2.72
N LEU A 41 -15.18 11.94 -1.87
CA LEU A 41 -15.42 11.37 -0.54
C LEU A 41 -16.30 12.27 0.32
N LYS A 42 -16.08 13.59 0.27
CA LYS A 42 -16.95 14.57 0.94
C LYS A 42 -18.38 14.50 0.40
N SER A 43 -18.55 14.49 -0.93
CA SER A 43 -19.88 14.42 -1.56
C SER A 43 -20.64 13.13 -1.22
N GLU A 44 -19.96 11.98 -1.15
CA GLU A 44 -20.56 10.70 -0.78
C GLU A 44 -21.07 10.69 0.67
N MET A 45 -20.34 11.35 1.58
CA MET A 45 -20.78 11.51 2.96
C MET A 45 -21.99 12.46 3.07
N GLU A 46 -22.08 13.46 2.21
CA GLU A 46 -23.13 14.48 2.22
C GLU A 46 -24.41 14.05 1.47
N SER A 47 -24.31 13.14 0.49
CA SER A 47 -25.44 12.71 -0.33
C SER A 47 -25.35 11.22 -0.71
N PRO A 48 -25.83 10.30 0.16
CA PRO A 48 -25.71 8.85 -0.06
C PRO A 48 -26.61 8.30 -1.18
N ILE A 49 -27.58 9.07 -1.66
CA ILE A 49 -28.46 8.69 -2.78
C ILE A 49 -28.01 9.49 -4.00
N MET A 50 -27.05 8.94 -4.74
CA MET A 50 -26.54 9.53 -5.97
C MET A 50 -27.13 8.79 -7.17
N ASP A 51 -27.44 9.54 -8.22
CA ASP A 51 -27.82 8.95 -9.51
C ASP A 51 -26.71 7.98 -9.99
N VAL A 52 -27.11 6.81 -10.47
CA VAL A 52 -26.18 5.71 -10.81
C VAL A 52 -25.24 6.10 -11.95
N ASP A 53 -25.74 6.82 -12.95
CA ASP A 53 -24.92 7.23 -14.09
C ASP A 53 -23.97 8.37 -13.70
N LEU A 54 -24.42 9.30 -12.85
CA LEU A 54 -23.55 10.31 -12.25
C LEU A 54 -22.44 9.67 -11.42
N TYR A 55 -22.78 8.70 -10.57
CA TYR A 55 -21.80 7.98 -9.74
C TYR A 55 -20.79 7.22 -10.61
N ARG A 56 -21.24 6.54 -11.67
CA ARG A 56 -20.36 5.89 -12.64
C ARG A 56 -19.38 6.87 -13.28
N ASN A 57 -19.85 8.04 -13.71
CA ASN A 57 -19.00 9.05 -14.33
C ASN A 57 -17.95 9.59 -13.35
N ILE A 58 -18.32 9.77 -12.08
CA ILE A 58 -17.39 10.20 -11.03
C ILE A 58 -16.28 9.16 -10.82
N LEU A 59 -16.64 7.89 -10.73
CA LEU A 59 -15.65 6.80 -10.59
C LEU A 59 -14.72 6.70 -11.81
N GLN A 60 -15.27 6.84 -13.02
CA GLN A 60 -14.47 6.84 -14.24
C GLN A 60 -13.45 7.98 -14.28
N GLU A 61 -13.86 9.18 -13.85
CA GLU A 61 -12.98 10.34 -13.80
C GLU A 61 -11.89 10.20 -12.72
N GLU A 62 -12.24 9.66 -11.54
CA GLU A 62 -11.24 9.35 -10.51
C GLU A 62 -10.18 8.37 -11.04
N VAL A 63 -10.61 7.30 -11.71
CA VAL A 63 -9.71 6.31 -12.32
C VAL A 63 -8.84 6.96 -13.40
N ARG A 64 -9.42 7.81 -14.25
CA ARG A 64 -8.68 8.55 -15.28
C ARG A 64 -7.57 9.42 -14.66
N LEU A 65 -7.90 10.20 -13.63
CA LEU A 65 -6.96 11.07 -12.92
C LEU A 65 -5.89 10.27 -12.18
N MET A 66 -6.25 9.12 -11.59
CA MET A 66 -5.29 8.21 -10.95
C MET A 66 -4.25 7.72 -11.95
N TRP A 67 -4.68 7.23 -13.11
CA TRP A 67 -3.77 6.77 -14.16
C TRP A 67 -2.91 7.90 -14.74
N GLU A 68 -3.45 9.11 -14.85
CA GLU A 68 -2.67 10.28 -15.25
C GLU A 68 -1.54 10.57 -14.24
N ALA A 69 -1.86 10.56 -12.94
CA ALA A 69 -0.89 10.75 -11.87
C ALA A 69 0.19 9.64 -11.85
N ILE A 70 -0.21 8.37 -12.02
CA ILE A 70 0.72 7.23 -12.11
C ILE A 70 1.67 7.38 -13.30
N ASN A 71 1.13 7.70 -14.48
CA ASN A 71 1.94 7.84 -15.69
C ASN A 71 2.91 9.02 -15.59
N ASN A 72 2.46 10.15 -15.05
CA ASN A 72 3.30 11.32 -14.82
C ASN A 72 4.44 11.03 -13.84
N TYR A 73 4.13 10.35 -12.73
CA TYR A 73 5.14 9.86 -11.78
C TYR A 73 6.15 8.95 -12.47
N ALA A 74 5.69 7.95 -13.21
CA ALA A 74 6.56 6.99 -13.89
C ALA A 74 7.46 7.67 -14.93
N LEU A 75 6.92 8.60 -15.72
CA LEU A 75 7.66 9.38 -16.72
C LEU A 75 8.73 10.27 -16.07
N ASN A 76 8.43 10.86 -14.91
CA ASN A 76 9.41 11.65 -14.18
C ASN A 76 10.52 10.77 -13.61
N LEU A 77 10.16 9.65 -13.00
CA LEU A 77 11.10 8.73 -12.38
C LEU A 77 12.04 8.07 -13.42
N LYS A 78 11.54 7.75 -14.62
CA LYS A 78 12.34 7.19 -15.75
C LYS A 78 13.52 8.08 -16.18
N LYS A 79 13.52 9.37 -15.84
CA LYS A 79 14.60 10.32 -16.18
C LYS A 79 15.86 10.09 -15.35
N TYR A 80 15.82 9.23 -14.34
CA TYR A 80 16.90 9.02 -13.38
C TYR A 80 17.40 7.57 -13.42
N ASP A 81 18.72 7.40 -13.53
CA ASP A 81 19.34 6.08 -13.60
C ASP A 81 19.21 5.31 -12.28
N ASN A 82 19.15 6.01 -11.14
CA ASN A 82 18.98 5.43 -9.81
C ASN A 82 17.50 5.32 -9.38
N ARG A 83 16.57 5.24 -10.34
CA ARG A 83 15.13 5.25 -10.10
C ARG A 83 14.62 4.25 -9.06
N SER A 84 15.19 3.04 -8.98
CA SER A 84 14.77 2.05 -7.98
C SER A 84 15.00 2.56 -6.55
N GLN A 85 16.13 3.22 -6.31
CA GLN A 85 16.41 3.83 -5.01
C GLN A 85 15.48 5.01 -4.71
N LEU A 86 15.22 5.86 -5.71
CA LEU A 86 14.32 7.01 -5.56
C LEU A 86 12.87 6.56 -5.30
N TYR A 87 12.43 5.49 -5.95
CA TYR A 87 11.14 4.86 -5.71
C TYR A 87 10.97 4.40 -4.27
N LEU A 88 11.97 3.69 -3.71
CA LEU A 88 11.95 3.27 -2.31
C LEU A 88 11.89 4.45 -1.35
N GLN A 89 12.62 5.54 -1.63
CA GLN A 89 12.56 6.77 -0.84
C GLN A 89 11.16 7.40 -0.87
N ASP A 90 10.48 7.36 -2.01
CA ASP A 90 9.12 7.88 -2.13
C ASP A 90 8.11 7.00 -1.37
N VAL A 91 8.31 5.67 -1.32
CA VAL A 91 7.52 4.76 -0.48
C VAL A 91 7.75 5.06 1.00
N GLU A 92 8.99 5.19 1.44
CA GLU A 92 9.33 5.58 2.81
C GLU A 92 8.69 6.93 3.18
N TYR A 93 8.80 7.91 2.28
CA TYR A 93 8.17 9.22 2.46
C TYR A 93 6.64 9.09 2.61
N ALA A 94 5.99 8.30 1.75
CA ALA A 94 4.54 8.11 1.79
C ALA A 94 4.08 7.46 3.11
N ILE A 95 4.82 6.46 3.59
CA ILE A 95 4.57 5.80 4.88
C ILE A 95 4.77 6.78 6.05
N GLN A 96 5.88 7.52 6.08
CA GLN A 96 6.19 8.48 7.15
C GLN A 96 5.16 9.60 7.26
N HIS A 97 4.55 9.99 6.15
CA HIS A 97 3.52 11.04 6.10
C HIS A 97 2.10 10.47 6.04
N GLU A 98 1.95 9.15 6.17
CA GLU A 98 0.66 8.44 6.19
C GLU A 98 -0.23 8.77 4.98
N ASN A 99 0.40 9.02 3.83
CA ASN A 99 -0.27 9.47 2.62
C ASN A 99 -0.79 8.27 1.81
N LEU A 100 -2.00 7.81 2.15
CA LEU A 100 -2.64 6.65 1.50
C LEU A 100 -2.82 6.83 -0.02
N ASP A 101 -3.08 8.05 -0.50
CA ASP A 101 -3.26 8.28 -1.93
C ASP A 101 -1.94 8.14 -2.69
N LEU A 102 -0.84 8.64 -2.11
CA LEU A 102 0.50 8.43 -2.68
C LEU A 102 0.90 6.96 -2.62
N ILE A 103 0.60 6.25 -1.53
CA ILE A 103 0.81 4.79 -1.44
C ILE A 103 0.07 4.08 -2.59
N GLY A 104 -1.18 4.45 -2.86
CA GLY A 104 -1.94 3.90 -3.98
C GLY A 104 -1.27 4.13 -5.33
N ILE A 105 -0.81 5.36 -5.59
CA ILE A 105 -0.04 5.67 -6.82
C ILE A 105 1.22 4.80 -6.91
N LEU A 106 1.96 4.66 -5.81
CA LEU A 106 3.22 3.92 -5.79
C LEU A 106 3.04 2.42 -6.01
N ILE A 107 1.99 1.81 -5.44
CA ILE A 107 1.61 0.41 -5.71
C ILE A 107 1.34 0.23 -7.20
N HIS A 108 0.49 1.09 -7.79
CA HIS A 108 0.13 0.95 -9.19
C HIS A 108 1.26 1.33 -10.17
N ALA A 109 2.22 2.16 -9.74
CA ALA A 109 3.37 2.52 -10.58
C ALA A 109 4.19 1.30 -11.02
N ARG A 110 4.23 0.22 -10.22
CA ARG A 110 4.87 -1.06 -10.61
C ARG A 110 4.29 -1.66 -11.89
N THR A 111 3.00 -1.45 -12.15
CA THR A 111 2.35 -1.96 -13.37
C THR A 111 2.84 -1.26 -14.65
N VAL A 112 3.37 -0.04 -14.52
CA VAL A 112 3.91 0.78 -15.63
C VAL A 112 5.45 0.75 -15.68
N LEU A 113 6.08 0.42 -14.55
CA LEU A 113 7.53 0.30 -14.34
C LEU A 113 7.89 -1.10 -13.86
N GLN A 114 7.90 -2.07 -14.78
CA GLN A 114 8.15 -3.48 -14.46
C GLN A 114 9.51 -3.72 -13.79
N ASP A 115 10.52 -2.89 -14.05
CA ASP A 115 11.82 -2.99 -13.39
C ASP A 115 11.78 -2.63 -11.89
N LEU A 116 10.69 -2.01 -11.43
CA LEU A 116 10.42 -1.77 -10.01
C LEU A 116 9.66 -2.92 -9.33
N GLU A 117 9.14 -3.89 -10.09
CA GLU A 117 8.44 -5.06 -9.53
C GLU A 117 9.37 -5.87 -8.61
N ALA A 118 10.66 -5.92 -8.93
CA ALA A 118 11.68 -6.55 -8.09
C ALA A 118 11.95 -5.80 -6.77
N GLN A 119 11.40 -4.60 -6.58
CA GLN A 119 11.49 -3.88 -5.31
C GLN A 119 10.37 -4.36 -4.40
N ASN A 120 10.71 -5.22 -3.43
CA ASN A 120 9.76 -5.74 -2.46
C ASN A 120 9.33 -4.64 -1.46
N ILE A 121 8.30 -3.90 -1.85
CA ILE A 121 7.66 -2.85 -1.03
C ILE A 121 6.42 -3.32 -0.29
N ASP A 122 5.99 -4.57 -0.56
CA ASP A 122 4.73 -5.11 -0.06
C ASP A 122 4.73 -5.17 1.46
N PHE A 123 5.75 -5.79 2.06
CA PHE A 123 5.85 -5.88 3.51
C PHE A 123 6.00 -4.53 4.21
N PRO A 124 6.85 -3.58 3.77
CA PRO A 124 6.86 -2.23 4.33
C PRO A 124 5.47 -1.59 4.40
N ILE A 125 4.68 -1.69 3.32
CA ILE A 125 3.35 -1.09 3.28
C ILE A 125 2.33 -1.90 4.10
N LEU A 126 2.31 -3.23 4.01
CA LEU A 126 1.42 -4.07 4.80
C LEU A 126 1.66 -3.90 6.31
N ASN A 127 2.93 -3.78 6.71
CA ASN A 127 3.32 -3.48 8.10
C ASN A 127 2.78 -2.13 8.55
N PHE A 128 2.96 -1.10 7.72
CA PHE A 128 2.41 0.23 7.98
C PHE A 128 0.88 0.19 8.11
N LEU A 129 0.16 -0.42 7.16
CA LEU A 129 -1.30 -0.47 7.16
C LEU A 129 -1.85 -1.25 8.36
N THR A 130 -1.19 -2.35 8.76
CA THR A 130 -1.56 -3.12 9.96
C THR A 130 -1.47 -2.28 11.23
N ASP A 131 -0.41 -1.46 11.36
CA ASP A 131 -0.29 -0.52 12.48
C ASP A 131 -1.25 0.67 12.36
N TYR A 132 -1.52 1.12 11.14
CA TYR A 132 -2.44 2.23 10.87
C TYR A 132 -3.85 1.92 11.39
N PHE A 133 -4.31 0.66 11.31
CA PHE A 133 -5.61 0.24 11.84
C PHE A 133 -5.75 0.31 13.37
N LYS A 134 -4.64 0.42 14.13
CA LYS A 134 -4.69 0.62 15.59
C LYS A 134 -5.22 1.99 15.98
N LYS A 135 -5.19 2.95 15.06
CA LYS A 135 -5.66 4.32 15.29
C LYS A 135 -7.19 4.38 15.24
N ASP A 136 -7.72 5.50 15.73
CA ASP A 136 -9.11 5.88 15.51
C ASP A 136 -9.23 6.52 14.12
N LEU A 137 -9.65 5.70 13.16
CA LEU A 137 -9.77 6.07 11.74
C LEU A 137 -11.21 6.42 11.40
N ASN A 138 -11.40 7.44 10.57
CA ASN A 138 -12.72 7.65 9.97
C ASN A 138 -13.00 6.57 8.89
N LYS A 139 -14.28 6.42 8.52
CA LYS A 139 -14.73 5.41 7.54
C LYS A 139 -13.98 5.47 6.21
N SER A 140 -13.64 6.67 5.74
CA SER A 140 -12.96 6.86 4.45
C SER A 140 -11.49 6.45 4.51
N GLN A 141 -10.79 6.81 5.58
CA GLN A 141 -9.41 6.38 5.83
C GLN A 141 -9.33 4.86 5.96
N GLU A 142 -10.26 4.28 6.73
CA GLU A 142 -10.31 2.84 6.91
C GLU A 142 -10.59 2.11 5.59
N ALA A 143 -11.62 2.53 4.84
CA ALA A 143 -11.93 1.92 3.55
C ALA A 143 -10.74 2.02 2.57
N SER A 144 -10.06 3.16 2.52
CA SER A 144 -8.87 3.35 1.67
C SER A 144 -7.72 2.44 2.11
N ALA A 145 -7.44 2.34 3.41
CA ALA A 145 -6.40 1.46 3.93
C ALA A 145 -6.72 -0.03 3.66
N LYS A 146 -7.98 -0.46 3.85
CA LYS A 146 -8.43 -1.83 3.55
C LYS A 146 -8.28 -2.16 2.06
N TYR A 147 -8.64 -1.23 1.18
CA TYR A 147 -8.46 -1.37 -0.26
C TYR A 147 -6.99 -1.51 -0.67
N LEU A 148 -6.10 -0.69 -0.11
CA LEU A 148 -4.66 -0.76 -0.40
C LEU A 148 -4.05 -2.07 0.11
N TYR A 149 -4.48 -2.53 1.30
CA TYR A 149 -4.08 -3.82 1.85
C TYR A 149 -4.46 -4.96 0.89
N GLU A 150 -5.70 -4.96 0.41
CA GLU A 150 -6.18 -5.94 -0.55
C GLU A 150 -5.39 -5.92 -1.87
N SER A 151 -5.16 -4.71 -2.39
CA SER A 151 -4.48 -4.50 -3.68
C SER A 151 -3.05 -5.01 -3.67
N ILE A 152 -2.34 -4.86 -2.55
CA ILE A 152 -1.00 -5.46 -2.40
C ILE A 152 -1.12 -6.98 -2.40
N LEU A 153 -2.00 -7.54 -1.56
CA LEU A 153 -2.17 -8.99 -1.48
C LEU A 153 -2.51 -9.59 -2.84
N ASP A 154 -3.35 -8.97 -3.66
CA ASP A 154 -3.71 -9.46 -5.00
C ASP A 154 -2.52 -9.78 -5.91
N THR A 155 -1.37 -9.15 -5.67
CA THR A 155 -0.14 -9.36 -6.44
C THR A 155 1.01 -9.92 -5.61
N ALA A 156 0.81 -10.14 -4.31
CA ALA A 156 1.87 -10.54 -3.40
C ALA A 156 2.23 -12.02 -3.57
N GLU A 157 3.52 -12.33 -3.40
CA GLU A 157 4.05 -13.69 -3.45
C GLU A 157 3.61 -14.52 -2.23
N TYR A 158 3.71 -15.85 -2.33
CA TYR A 158 3.31 -16.80 -1.29
C TYR A 158 4.49 -17.21 -0.39
N ASP A 159 4.20 -17.85 0.73
CA ASP A 159 5.14 -18.60 1.58
C ASP A 159 6.22 -17.75 2.30
N PHE A 160 5.88 -16.53 2.68
CA PHE A 160 6.71 -15.67 3.53
C PHE A 160 6.23 -15.65 4.99
N ASP A 161 7.14 -15.90 5.93
CA ASP A 161 6.86 -15.91 7.37
C ASP A 161 6.34 -14.55 7.88
N GLU A 162 6.68 -13.46 7.22
CA GLU A 162 6.19 -12.12 7.53
C GLU A 162 4.65 -12.03 7.49
N TYR A 163 3.97 -12.86 6.70
CA TYR A 163 2.50 -12.93 6.75
C TYR A 163 1.98 -13.46 8.08
N ILE A 164 2.70 -14.38 8.73
CA ILE A 164 2.34 -14.89 10.06
C ILE A 164 2.41 -13.76 11.08
N ASP A 165 3.43 -12.89 11.02
CA ASP A 165 3.50 -11.70 11.90
C ASP A 165 2.32 -10.75 11.67
N LEU A 166 1.94 -10.49 10.42
CA LEU A 166 0.79 -9.67 10.08
C LEU A 166 -0.51 -10.27 10.65
N ILE A 167 -0.75 -11.58 10.50
CA ILE A 167 -1.92 -12.27 11.07
C ILE A 167 -1.92 -12.16 12.60
N GLN A 168 -0.77 -12.36 13.24
CA GLN A 168 -0.63 -12.26 14.69
C GLN A 168 -0.89 -10.85 15.22
N ARG A 169 -0.54 -9.82 14.44
CA ARG A 169 -0.81 -8.42 14.80
C ARG A 169 -2.27 -8.04 14.57
N LEU A 170 -2.88 -8.55 13.49
CA LEU A 170 -4.31 -8.40 13.24
C LEU A 170 -5.15 -9.04 14.35
N SER A 171 -4.78 -10.23 14.85
CA SER A 171 -5.51 -10.89 15.95
C SER A 171 -5.47 -10.14 17.27
N LYS A 172 -4.52 -9.19 17.42
CA LYS A 172 -4.38 -8.32 18.58
C LYS A 172 -5.04 -6.95 18.40
N LEU A 173 -5.72 -6.71 17.28
CA LEU A 173 -6.50 -5.49 17.09
C LEU A 173 -7.78 -5.58 17.94
N ASP A 174 -7.94 -4.64 18.87
CA ASP A 174 -9.15 -4.48 19.67
C ASP A 174 -10.28 -3.84 18.83
N LYS A 175 -10.74 -4.58 17.82
CA LYS A 175 -11.78 -4.16 16.87
C LYS A 175 -13.01 -5.05 17.05
N PRO A 176 -14.23 -4.50 16.83
CA PRO A 176 -15.45 -5.29 16.91
C PRO A 176 -15.51 -6.33 15.77
N SER A 177 -16.21 -7.44 15.99
CA SER A 177 -16.38 -8.51 14.99
C SER A 177 -16.88 -8.00 13.63
N SER A 178 -17.73 -6.98 13.60
CA SER A 178 -18.21 -6.34 12.35
C SER A 178 -17.08 -5.71 11.52
N TRP A 179 -16.03 -5.20 12.17
CA TRP A 179 -14.86 -4.66 11.48
C TRP A 179 -14.11 -5.74 10.70
N TYR A 180 -13.99 -6.93 11.30
CA TYR A 180 -13.38 -8.12 10.67
C TYR A 180 -14.26 -8.67 9.56
N ALA A 181 -15.58 -8.60 9.67
CA ALA A 181 -16.49 -8.94 8.58
C ALA A 181 -16.21 -8.08 7.34
N ASP A 182 -16.10 -6.76 7.52
CA ASP A 182 -15.78 -5.82 6.45
C ASP A 182 -14.35 -5.99 5.91
N PHE A 183 -13.44 -6.60 6.68
CA PHE A 183 -12.06 -6.90 6.30
C PHE A 183 -11.84 -8.37 5.85
N GLY A 184 -12.94 -9.12 5.67
CA GLY A 184 -12.89 -10.57 5.48
C GLY A 184 -12.13 -11.01 4.23
N ASN A 185 -12.26 -10.28 3.12
CA ASN A 185 -11.53 -10.61 1.88
C ASN A 185 -10.02 -10.48 2.05
N GLN A 186 -9.56 -9.44 2.76
CA GLN A 186 -8.15 -9.22 3.02
C GLN A 186 -7.60 -10.29 3.96
N ILE A 187 -8.38 -10.69 4.97
CA ILE A 187 -8.01 -11.79 5.88
C ILE A 187 -7.85 -13.11 5.11
N VAL A 188 -8.84 -13.49 4.30
CA VAL A 188 -8.78 -14.72 3.51
C VAL A 188 -7.56 -14.73 2.60
N LYS A 189 -7.30 -13.61 1.90
CA LYS A 189 -6.11 -13.46 1.06
C LYS A 189 -4.82 -13.57 1.87
N LEU A 190 -4.74 -12.93 3.03
CA LEU A 190 -3.56 -12.96 3.88
C LEU A 190 -3.25 -14.37 4.37
N VAL A 191 -4.28 -15.07 4.87
CA VAL A 191 -4.18 -16.46 5.34
C VAL A 191 -3.73 -17.38 4.20
N SER A 192 -4.24 -17.18 2.97
CA SER A 192 -3.86 -18.01 1.81
C SER A 192 -2.43 -17.78 1.32
N ARG A 193 -1.75 -16.73 1.78
CA ARG A 193 -0.37 -16.39 1.38
C ARG A 193 0.66 -16.79 2.43
N ALA A 194 0.22 -16.99 3.66
CA ALA A 194 1.10 -17.40 4.75
C ALA A 194 1.59 -18.84 4.53
N PRO A 195 2.85 -19.15 4.88
CA PRO A 195 3.39 -20.49 4.78
C PRO A 195 2.71 -21.44 5.78
N ASP A 196 2.49 -22.68 5.36
CA ASP A 196 1.98 -23.75 6.23
C ASP A 196 3.14 -24.35 7.05
N ASN A 197 3.43 -23.72 8.20
CA ASN A 197 4.46 -24.18 9.13
C ASN A 197 3.95 -24.18 10.59
N ASP A 198 4.77 -24.70 11.51
CA ASP A 198 4.40 -24.88 12.92
C ASP A 198 3.93 -23.60 13.63
N ASN A 199 4.33 -22.43 13.14
CA ASN A 199 3.96 -21.14 13.72
C ASN A 199 2.60 -20.61 13.21
N PHE A 200 2.13 -21.11 12.07
CA PHE A 200 0.93 -20.58 11.41
C PHE A 200 -0.34 -20.94 12.18
N LEU A 201 -0.52 -22.21 12.54
CA LEU A 201 -1.76 -22.70 13.16
C LEU A 201 -2.12 -21.98 14.48
N PRO A 202 -1.18 -21.77 15.43
CA PRO A 202 -1.46 -21.04 16.66
C PRO A 202 -1.91 -19.59 16.39
N VAL A 203 -1.27 -18.93 15.44
CA VAL A 203 -1.54 -17.54 15.07
C VAL A 203 -2.90 -17.41 14.38
N LEU A 204 -3.22 -18.35 13.48
CA LEU A 204 -4.52 -18.43 12.83
C LEU A 204 -5.63 -18.63 13.87
N ASN A 205 -5.45 -19.53 14.83
CA ASN A 205 -6.43 -19.77 15.89
C ASN A 205 -6.69 -18.51 16.73
N ALA A 206 -5.64 -17.76 17.09
CA ALA A 206 -5.80 -16.48 17.78
C ALA A 206 -6.59 -15.46 16.94
N LEU A 207 -6.37 -15.40 15.63
CA LEU A 207 -7.18 -14.55 14.74
C LEU A 207 -8.64 -15.01 14.72
N ARG A 208 -8.88 -16.32 14.60
CA ARG A 208 -10.21 -16.92 14.50
C ARG A 208 -11.12 -16.55 15.68
N GLU A 209 -10.58 -16.40 16.88
CA GLU A 209 -11.36 -15.99 18.05
C GLU A 209 -12.04 -14.62 17.88
N GLN A 210 -11.51 -13.76 17.02
CA GLN A 210 -12.03 -12.42 16.74
C GLN A 210 -13.03 -12.38 15.57
N LEU A 211 -13.02 -13.40 14.70
CA LEU A 211 -13.76 -13.38 13.45
C LEU A 211 -15.25 -13.70 13.66
N PRO A 212 -16.14 -13.18 12.80
CA PRO A 212 -17.52 -13.67 12.71
C PRO A 212 -17.55 -15.12 12.18
N ASP A 213 -18.59 -15.88 12.54
CA ASP A 213 -18.67 -17.31 12.22
C ASP A 213 -18.62 -17.60 10.71
N GLU A 214 -19.27 -16.76 9.90
CA GLU A 214 -19.24 -16.87 8.43
C GLU A 214 -17.81 -16.84 7.87
N LEU A 215 -16.94 -16.01 8.43
CA LEU A 215 -15.56 -15.88 7.99
C LEU A 215 -14.70 -17.05 8.49
N LYS A 216 -14.99 -17.60 9.68
CA LYS A 216 -14.34 -18.83 10.16
C LYS A 216 -14.59 -19.99 9.22
N ILE A 217 -15.86 -20.19 8.83
CA ILE A 217 -16.27 -21.24 7.88
C ILE A 217 -15.55 -21.07 6.55
N ARG A 218 -15.53 -19.86 6.00
CA ARG A 218 -14.84 -19.59 4.73
C ARG A 218 -13.33 -19.88 4.79
N ILE A 219 -12.68 -19.60 5.92
CA ILE A 219 -11.25 -19.92 6.12
C ILE A 219 -11.06 -21.44 6.24
N ASP A 220 -11.94 -22.14 6.96
CA ASP A 220 -11.89 -23.61 7.08
C ASP A 220 -11.98 -24.29 5.71
N GLU A 221 -12.99 -23.92 4.92
CA GLU A 221 -13.19 -24.45 3.57
C GLU A 221 -11.96 -24.22 2.68
N MET A 222 -11.34 -23.04 2.78
CA MET A 222 -10.12 -22.73 2.03
C MET A 222 -8.94 -23.61 2.48
N MET A 223 -8.74 -23.78 3.78
CA MET A 223 -7.64 -24.59 4.32
C MET A 223 -7.80 -26.08 3.96
N GLU A 224 -9.03 -26.61 4.02
CA GLU A 224 -9.33 -28.00 3.65
C GLU A 224 -9.11 -28.28 2.15
N HIS A 225 -9.29 -27.26 1.30
CA HIS A 225 -9.13 -27.38 -0.16
C HIS A 225 -7.72 -27.01 -0.67
N GLY A 226 -6.91 -26.30 0.13
CA GLY A 226 -5.53 -25.93 -0.21
C GLY A 226 -4.48 -27.01 0.05
N SER A 227 -4.77 -28.03 0.87
CA SER A 227 -3.83 -29.10 1.23
C SER A 227 -3.72 -30.24 0.19
N LYS A 228 -3.71 -29.94 -1.12
CA LYS A 228 -3.55 -30.94 -2.18
C LYS A 228 -2.37 -30.67 -3.11
#